data_AF-W4VNQ7-F1
#
_entry.id   AF-W4VNQ7-F1
#
_cell.length_a   1.000
_cell.length_b   1.000
_cell.length_c   1.000
_cell.angle_alpha   90.00
_cell.angle_beta   90.00
_cell.angle_gamma   90.00
#
_symmetry.space_group_name_H-M   'P 1'
#
loop_
_entity.id
_entity.type
_entity.pdbx_description
1 polymer ?
#
loop_
_entity_poly.entity_id
_entity_poly.type
_entity_poly.pdbx_seq_one_letter_code
_entity_poly.pdbx_strand_id
1 'polypeptide(L)' 'MDITRETGGGHIFLVNDDEERYINVKGKVGTPYYGELIRDCLERTEIAMTQEHALKAAELCLIAQNNAKKVDEYLFR' A
#
# COMPACT_ATOMS: atom_id res chain seq x y z
N MET A 1 -9.09 -24.07 0.61
CA MET A 1 -7.69 -23.60 0.48
C MET A 1 -7.22 -23.20 1.87
N ASP A 2 -6.15 -23.81 2.36
CA ASP A 2 -5.68 -23.61 3.74
C ASP A 2 -4.61 -22.51 3.74
N ILE A 3 -5.02 -21.30 4.12
CA ILE A 3 -4.27 -20.03 3.99
C ILE A 3 -3.16 -19.92 5.06
N THR A 4 -3.03 -20.90 5.97
CA THR A 4 -2.29 -20.76 7.23
C THR A 4 -0.97 -21.55 7.34
N ARG A 5 -0.54 -22.24 6.28
CA ARG A 5 0.51 -23.27 6.40
C ARG A 5 1.96 -22.77 6.50
N GLU A 6 2.26 -21.53 6.12
CA GLU A 6 3.61 -20.97 6.28
C GLU A 6 3.60 -19.78 7.25
N THR A 7 4.40 -19.88 8.31
CA THR A 7 4.65 -18.79 9.25
C THR A 7 5.64 -17.80 8.62
N GLY A 8 5.14 -16.69 8.06
CA GLY A 8 5.97 -15.65 7.45
C GLY A 8 5.19 -14.64 6.63
N GLY A 9 5.84 -13.54 6.23
CA GLY A 9 5.30 -12.58 5.25
C GLY A 9 5.64 -12.95 3.80
N GLY A 10 5.15 -12.16 2.85
CA GLY A 10 5.45 -12.36 1.42
C GLY A 10 4.48 -13.29 0.69
N HIS A 11 3.26 -13.43 1.22
CA HIS A 11 2.17 -14.18 0.60
C HIS A 11 1.19 -13.19 -0.04
N ILE A 12 0.99 -13.26 -1.35
CA ILE A 12 -0.04 -12.50 -2.07
C ILE A 12 -1.08 -13.48 -2.60
N PHE A 13 -2.33 -13.21 -2.29
CA PHE A 13 -3.49 -13.89 -2.86
C PHE A 13 -4.20 -12.88 -3.76
N LEU A 14 -4.15 -13.10 -5.06
CA LEU A 14 -4.84 -12.31 -6.06
C LEU A 14 -6.11 -13.05 -6.44
N VAL A 15 -7.26 -12.41 -6.28
CA VAL A 15 -8.56 -12.96 -6.63
C VAL A 15 -9.28 -11.95 -7.51
N ASN A 16 -9.74 -12.40 -8.67
CA ASN A 16 -10.63 -11.66 -9.57
C ASN A 16 -11.71 -12.63 -10.10
N ASP A 17 -12.58 -12.13 -10.99
CA ASP A 17 -13.69 -12.94 -11.52
C ASP A 17 -13.24 -14.13 -12.38
N ASP A 18 -12.01 -14.11 -12.89
CA ASP A 18 -11.47 -15.11 -13.80
C ASP A 18 -10.56 -16.15 -13.10
N GLU A 19 -9.78 -15.72 -12.10
CA GLU A 19 -8.78 -16.55 -11.43
C GLU A 19 -8.52 -16.19 -9.96
N GLU A 20 -8.15 -17.24 -9.22
CA GLU A 20 -7.49 -17.14 -7.92
C GLU A 20 -6.03 -17.56 -8.06
N ARG A 21 -5.10 -16.67 -7.71
CA ARG A 21 -3.66 -16.90 -7.83
C ARG A 21 -2.94 -16.65 -6.52
N TYR A 22 -2.13 -17.62 -6.12
CA TYR A 22 -1.19 -17.48 -5.01
C TYR A 22 0.22 -17.13 -5.53
N ILE A 23 0.83 -16.10 -4.93
CA ILE A 23 2.17 -15.62 -5.28
C ILE A 23 3.01 -15.51 -4.00
N ASN A 24 4.05 -16.35 -3.90
CA ASN A 24 5.08 -16.22 -2.87
C ASN A 24 6.19 -15.29 -3.35
N VAL A 25 6.31 -14.11 -2.72
CA VAL A 25 7.29 -13.06 -3.01
C VAL A 25 8.41 -12.97 -1.97
N LYS A 26 8.47 -13.91 -1.01
CA LYS A 26 9.52 -13.93 0.02
C LYS A 26 10.90 -14.01 -0.63
N GLY A 27 11.75 -13.02 -0.33
CA GLY A 27 13.10 -12.92 -0.88
C GLY A 27 13.18 -12.60 -2.37
N LYS A 28 12.03 -12.31 -3.04
CA LYS A 28 11.98 -12.01 -4.48
C LYS A 28 11.85 -10.52 -4.78
N VAL A 29 11.39 -9.72 -3.81
CA VAL A 29 11.14 -8.30 -3.98
C VAL A 29 11.86 -7.53 -2.88
N GLY A 30 12.67 -6.55 -3.26
CA GLY A 30 13.33 -5.63 -2.34
C GLY A 30 12.44 -4.43 -2.01
N THR A 31 13.01 -3.42 -1.37
CA THR A 31 12.30 -2.18 -1.01
C THR A 31 12.90 -0.98 -1.76
N PRO A 32 12.67 -0.87 -3.09
CA PRO A 32 13.38 0.08 -3.95
C PRO A 32 13.20 1.54 -3.51
N TYR A 33 12.00 1.89 -3.06
CA TYR A 33 11.64 3.23 -2.62
C TYR A 33 12.61 3.83 -1.60
N TYR A 34 13.06 3.09 -0.59
CA TYR A 34 13.93 3.67 0.45
C TYR A 34 15.33 3.99 -0.07
N GLY A 35 15.87 3.14 -0.94
CA GLY A 35 17.17 3.39 -1.57
C GLY A 35 17.12 4.64 -2.46
N GLU A 36 16.05 4.77 -3.23
CA GLU A 36 15.80 5.93 -4.08
C GLU A 36 15.53 7.20 -3.26
N LEU A 37 14.79 7.11 -2.15
CA LEU A 37 14.51 8.26 -1.28
C LEU A 37 15.77 8.82 -0.60
N ILE A 38 16.68 7.93 -0.15
CA ILE A 38 17.98 8.36 0.39
C ILE A 38 18.77 9.09 -0.70
N ARG A 39 18.78 8.55 -1.92
CA ARG A 39 19.42 9.17 -3.08
C ARG A 39 18.82 10.54 -3.40
N ASP A 40 17.49 10.67 -3.38
CA ASP A 40 16.78 11.93 -3.59
C ASP A 40 17.21 13.00 -2.59
N CYS A 41 17.47 12.63 -1.33
CA CYS A 41 17.99 13.54 -0.31
C CYS A 41 19.42 14.00 -0.59
N LEU A 42 20.29 13.09 -1.04
CA LEU A 42 21.71 13.37 -1.32
C LEU A 42 21.90 14.17 -2.62
N GLU A 43 21.15 13.79 -3.65
CA GLU A 43 21.30 14.28 -5.02
C GLU A 43 20.30 15.38 -5.38
N ARG A 44 19.34 15.69 -4.49
CA ARG A 44 18.26 16.68 -4.71
C ARG A 44 17.40 16.34 -5.91
N THR A 45 16.97 15.08 -5.98
CA THR A 45 16.10 14.54 -7.03
C THR A 45 14.73 14.11 -6.48
N GLU A 46 13.87 13.59 -7.35
CA GLU A 46 12.54 13.06 -7.02
C GLU A 46 12.30 11.70 -7.73
N ILE A 47 13.33 10.85 -7.79
CA ILE A 47 13.29 9.55 -8.48
C ILE A 47 12.35 8.58 -7.76
N ALA A 48 12.35 8.57 -6.43
CA ALA A 48 11.51 7.67 -5.66
C ALA A 48 10.02 8.01 -5.83
N MET A 49 9.70 9.30 -5.81
CA MET A 49 8.35 9.86 -5.93
C MET A 49 8.43 11.39 -6.02
N THR A 50 7.57 12.01 -6.84
CA THR A 50 7.46 13.48 -6.88
C THR A 50 6.79 14.02 -5.61
N GLN A 51 7.23 15.19 -5.15
CA GLN A 51 6.63 15.87 -4.00
C GLN A 51 5.17 16.24 -4.28
N GLU A 52 4.83 16.61 -5.53
CA GLU A 52 3.45 16.86 -5.94
C GLU A 52 2.56 15.63 -5.70
N HIS A 53 3.03 14.44 -6.07
CA HIS A 53 2.28 13.20 -5.85
C HIS A 53 2.10 12.91 -4.35
N ALA A 54 3.16 13.04 -3.56
CA ALA A 54 3.11 12.81 -2.12
C ALA A 54 2.11 13.75 -1.42
N LEU A 55 2.16 15.04 -1.76
CA LEU A 55 1.24 16.05 -1.21
C LEU A 55 -0.19 15.81 -1.68
N LYS A 56 -0.40 15.41 -2.94
CA LYS A 56 -1.74 15.11 -3.45
C LYS A 56 -2.36 13.90 -2.74
N ALA A 57 -1.58 12.85 -2.49
CA ALA A 57 -2.03 11.70 -1.72
C ALA A 57 -2.43 12.13 -0.28
N ALA A 58 -1.63 12.98 0.37
CA ALA A 58 -1.94 13.48 1.70
C ALA A 58 -3.23 14.33 1.73
N GLU A 59 -3.42 15.22 0.75
CA GLU A 59 -4.65 16.02 0.60
C GLU A 59 -5.89 15.11 0.46
N LEU A 60 -5.82 14.09 -0.41
CA LEU A 60 -6.91 13.15 -0.62
C LEU A 60 -7.24 12.36 0.66
N CYS A 61 -6.23 11.93 1.42
CA CYS A 61 -6.43 11.28 2.72
C CYS A 61 -7.18 12.19 3.70
N LEU A 62 -6.82 13.48 3.78
CA LEU A 62 -7.50 14.44 4.65
C LEU A 62 -8.94 14.68 4.23
N ILE A 63 -9.21 14.83 2.92
CA ILE A 63 -10.56 14.98 2.38
C ILE A 63 -11.42 13.75 2.69
N ALA A 64 -10.87 12.55 2.45
CA ALA A 64 -11.56 11.29 2.74
C ALA A 64 -11.92 11.17 4.21
N GLN A 65 -10.98 11.50 5.11
CA GLN A 65 -11.19 11.45 6.54
C GLN A 65 -12.22 12.49 7.02
N ASN A 66 -12.21 13.70 6.45
CA ASN A 66 -13.20 14.73 6.76
C ASN A 66 -14.62 14.31 6.33
N ASN A 67 -14.75 13.56 5.24
CA ASN A 67 -16.02 13.08 4.72
C ASN A 67 -16.44 11.71 5.29
N ALA A 68 -15.63 11.12 6.16
CA ALA A 68 -15.89 9.81 6.72
C ALA A 68 -17.11 9.83 7.65
N LYS A 69 -17.94 8.78 7.56
CA LYS A 69 -19.07 8.56 8.46
C LYS A 69 -18.64 7.59 9.56
N LYS A 70 -18.93 7.92 10.83
CA LYS A 70 -18.72 6.96 11.93
C LYS A 70 -19.72 5.83 11.81
N VAL A 71 -19.24 4.59 11.86
CA VAL A 71 -20.06 3.38 11.67
C VAL A 71 -21.07 3.21 12.82
N ASP A 72 -20.73 3.67 14.02
CA ASP A 72 -21.61 3.56 15.20
C ASP A 72 -22.91 4.36 15.08
N GLU A 73 -22.94 5.45 14.30
CA GLU A 73 -24.16 6.25 14.07
C GLU A 73 -25.14 5.62 13.06
N TYR A 74 -24.71 4.60 12.31
CA TYR A 74 -25.54 3.95 11.29
C TYR A 74 -26.17 2.62 11.76
N LEU A 75 -25.75 2.08 12.91
CA LEU A 75 -26.25 0.80 13.42
C LEU A 75 -27.55 0.92 14.26
N PHE A 76 -28.07 2.12 14.47
CA PHE A 76 -29.33 2.36 15.21
C PHE A 76 -30.37 3.19 14.43
N ARG A 77 -30.27 3.26 13.10
CA ARG A 77 -31.25 3.94 12.25
C ARG A 77 -31.89 3.00 11.24
#